data_AF-V9KNS6-F1
#
_entry.id   AF-V9KNS6-F1
#
_cell.length_a   1.000
_cell.length_b   1.000
_cell.length_c   1.000
_cell.angle_alpha   90.00
_cell.angle_beta   90.00
_cell.angle_gamma   90.00
#
_symmetry.space_group_name_H-M   'P 1'
#
loop_
_entity.id
_entity.type
_entity.pdbx_description
1 polymer ?
#
loop_
_entity_poly.entity_id
_entity_poly.type
_entity_poly.pdbx_seq_one_letter_code
_entity_poly.pdbx_strand_id
1 'polypeptide(L)'
;MGNAAGSLEVSPGAKEGRTGQTPASTPPTATASPQRHSRPSTEQELEERFSHVLNCMNLPPEKVSLLNQYDSEKKWDLICDQERFQVRSPPSVYIQKLRGFLDQGGVSRKFKRRIQESAQVLRELEISLRTNHIGWVQEFLNDDNKGLDVLVDYLAFTQSAVTSFKETAWNFVRSLSYVERHSSESTDNGSVAPDRSKPLEQSLEDLSKESSPTQGSSRAGRHLTVRHHTGHGRKTIRSSRMFSQKDDVHVCIMCLRAIMNYQSGFNLVMQHHHCVNEITLSLNNWSARTKALVLELLAAVCLVRGGHDIIMSAFDNFQMVCGEKRPFEKLMEYFQNEDGSIDFMVACMQFINIVVHSVEDMNFRVHLQFVFTALGLDKYLETLRETESERLLVQIQAYLDNVFDVGALLEEAENKNTFLEHIQELQQQVAQLTEKLQESENDTMSKVAELEKQLMQAQREAEQQRESARDSGARLTALQESVATGERTAQHPSGLEQSVLELEEQGLIRTRRRKDGSLAIEIVPPVTVTSPLPDTASAPSAPARQGGAGST
;
A
#
# COMPACT_ATOMS: atom_id res chain seq x y z
N MET A 1 5.04 20.47 -17.38
CA MET A 1 5.61 21.81 -17.69
C MET A 1 5.63 21.99 -19.20
N GLY A 2 5.22 23.14 -19.72
CA GLY A 2 5.14 23.38 -21.17
C GLY A 2 5.36 24.84 -21.53
N ASN A 3 6.60 25.17 -21.89
CA ASN A 3 6.96 26.35 -22.69
C ASN A 3 6.84 25.99 -24.18
N ALA A 4 6.68 26.90 -25.14
CA ALA A 4 6.25 28.31 -25.13
C ALA A 4 6.10 28.77 -26.61
N ALA A 5 5.63 30.01 -26.80
CA ALA A 5 5.62 30.79 -28.05
C ALA A 5 4.69 30.31 -29.18
N GLY A 6 4.08 31.20 -29.96
CA GLY A 6 4.16 32.66 -29.91
C GLY A 6 3.90 33.24 -31.31
N SER A 7 2.64 33.51 -31.62
CA SER A 7 2.24 34.01 -32.94
C SER A 7 2.57 35.50 -33.10
N LEU A 8 3.06 35.90 -34.26
CA LEU A 8 3.29 37.29 -34.64
C LEU A 8 2.75 37.52 -36.05
N GLU A 9 1.69 38.32 -36.15
CA GLU A 9 1.15 38.81 -37.41
C GLU A 9 2.10 39.82 -38.07
N VAL A 10 2.14 39.82 -39.40
CA VAL A 10 2.59 40.97 -40.19
C VAL A 10 1.65 41.17 -41.38
N SER A 11 1.00 42.33 -41.43
CA SER A 11 0.13 42.77 -42.54
C SER A 11 0.92 43.47 -43.66
N PRO A 12 0.34 43.65 -44.87
CA PRO A 12 1.11 43.81 -46.10
C PRO A 12 1.51 45.25 -46.45
N GLY A 13 2.60 45.38 -47.22
CA GLY A 13 3.05 46.64 -47.83
C GLY A 13 3.18 46.52 -49.35
N ALA A 14 2.47 47.39 -50.10
CA ALA A 14 2.48 47.40 -51.56
C ALA A 14 3.66 48.20 -52.15
N LYS A 15 4.07 47.86 -53.39
CA LYS A 15 4.75 48.78 -54.32
C LYS A 15 4.62 48.32 -55.78
N GLU A 16 4.25 49.25 -56.65
CA GLU A 16 4.11 49.05 -58.11
C GLU A 16 5.46 49.13 -58.84
N GLY A 17 5.57 48.60 -60.06
CA GLY A 17 6.77 48.87 -60.88
C GLY A 17 6.99 48.11 -62.20
N ARG A 18 6.25 48.50 -63.26
CA ARG A 18 6.77 48.67 -64.64
C ARG A 18 7.08 47.46 -65.56
N THR A 19 6.05 47.08 -66.34
CA THR A 19 6.02 46.86 -67.81
C THR A 19 7.24 46.32 -68.58
N GLY A 20 7.04 45.22 -69.33
CA GLY A 20 7.77 44.86 -70.55
C GLY A 20 6.96 43.85 -71.39
N GLN A 21 6.75 44.09 -72.69
CA GLN A 21 5.87 43.28 -73.55
C GLN A 21 6.63 42.48 -74.64
N THR A 22 6.31 41.17 -74.73
CA THR A 22 6.15 40.34 -75.95
C THR A 22 7.37 40.04 -76.87
N PRO A 23 7.30 39.07 -77.84
CA PRO A 23 6.25 38.05 -78.09
C PRO A 23 6.74 36.57 -78.25
N ALA A 24 5.77 35.66 -78.12
CA ALA A 24 5.55 34.39 -78.85
C ALA A 24 6.63 33.28 -78.99
N SER A 25 6.32 32.10 -78.46
CA SER A 25 6.34 30.83 -79.23
C SER A 25 5.52 29.70 -78.56
N THR A 26 5.06 28.78 -79.40
CA THR A 26 4.15 27.62 -79.24
C THR A 26 4.20 26.76 -77.95
N PRO A 27 3.08 26.09 -77.59
CA PRO A 27 2.97 25.28 -76.37
C PRO A 27 3.57 23.87 -76.53
N PRO A 28 4.04 23.28 -75.42
CA PRO A 28 3.99 21.83 -75.25
C PRO A 28 3.32 21.43 -73.92
N THR A 29 2.40 20.47 -74.02
CA THR A 29 1.95 19.53 -72.97
C THR A 29 1.68 20.08 -71.56
N ALA A 30 0.40 20.13 -71.19
CA ALA A 30 -0.02 20.19 -69.80
C ALA A 30 0.50 18.96 -69.04
N THR A 31 1.55 19.15 -68.23
CA THR A 31 1.89 18.22 -67.16
C THR A 31 0.77 18.22 -66.13
N ALA A 32 0.29 17.02 -65.77
CA ALA A 32 -0.85 16.87 -64.87
C ALA A 32 -0.60 17.58 -63.54
N SER A 33 -1.54 18.44 -63.15
CA SER A 33 -1.61 18.97 -61.78
C SER A 33 -1.83 17.81 -60.80
N PRO A 34 -1.22 17.84 -59.60
CA PRO A 34 -1.49 16.84 -58.58
C PRO A 34 -2.98 16.87 -58.23
N GLN A 35 -3.65 15.71 -58.28
CA GLN A 35 -5.09 15.61 -58.06
C GLN A 35 -5.47 16.18 -56.69
N ARG A 36 -6.13 17.35 -56.68
CA ARG A 36 -6.86 17.81 -55.49
C ARG A 36 -7.94 16.78 -55.21
N HIS A 37 -7.76 16.01 -54.14
CA HIS A 37 -8.77 15.06 -53.69
C HIS A 37 -10.00 15.88 -53.29
N SER A 38 -11.12 15.66 -53.98
CA SER A 38 -12.40 16.29 -53.65
C SER A 38 -12.94 15.65 -52.38
N ARG A 39 -13.40 16.48 -51.42
CA ARG A 39 -14.04 16.00 -50.19
C ARG A 39 -15.16 14.99 -50.53
N PRO A 40 -15.26 13.87 -49.79
CA PRO A 40 -16.32 12.88 -49.94
C PRO A 40 -17.70 13.51 -50.06
N SER A 41 -18.52 12.97 -50.98
CA SER A 41 -19.86 13.51 -51.24
C SER A 41 -20.89 13.09 -50.18
N THR A 42 -20.55 12.14 -49.31
CA THR A 42 -21.37 11.71 -48.18
C THR A 42 -20.60 11.86 -46.87
N GLU A 43 -21.34 12.17 -45.80
CA GLU A 43 -20.79 12.27 -44.44
C GLU A 43 -20.32 10.90 -43.91
N GLN A 44 -20.98 9.81 -44.34
CA GLN A 44 -20.59 8.45 -44.01
C GLN A 44 -19.20 8.08 -44.57
N GLU A 45 -18.92 8.37 -45.84
CA GLU A 45 -17.60 8.07 -46.44
C GLU A 45 -16.48 8.88 -45.76
N LEU A 46 -16.77 10.11 -45.35
CA LEU A 46 -15.85 10.92 -44.55
C LEU A 46 -15.53 10.25 -43.20
N GLU A 47 -16.55 9.79 -42.49
CA GLU A 47 -16.38 9.15 -41.17
C GLU A 47 -15.67 7.79 -41.26
N GLU A 48 -15.93 7.00 -42.31
CA GLU A 48 -15.24 5.74 -42.58
C GLU A 48 -13.74 5.96 -42.85
N ARG A 49 -13.40 6.95 -43.70
CA ARG A 49 -12.00 7.34 -43.97
C ARG A 49 -11.32 7.90 -42.71
N PHE A 50 -12.01 8.75 -41.95
CA PHE A 50 -11.50 9.31 -40.70
C PHE A 50 -11.20 8.22 -39.66
N SER A 51 -12.13 7.28 -39.49
CA SER A 51 -11.98 6.12 -38.61
C SER A 51 -10.78 5.26 -39.00
N HIS A 52 -10.55 5.04 -40.30
CA HIS A 52 -9.37 4.32 -40.79
C HIS A 52 -8.07 5.05 -40.45
N VAL A 53 -8.02 6.38 -40.61
CA VAL A 53 -6.87 7.21 -40.23
C VAL A 53 -6.59 7.11 -38.72
N LEU A 54 -7.60 7.24 -37.86
CA LEU A 54 -7.42 7.15 -36.41
C LEU A 54 -6.93 5.76 -35.95
N ASN A 55 -7.46 4.69 -36.54
CA ASN A 55 -7.01 3.32 -36.27
C ASN A 55 -5.52 3.12 -36.63
N CYS A 56 -5.04 3.80 -37.67
CA CYS A 56 -3.64 3.77 -38.08
C CYS A 56 -2.68 4.56 -37.15
N MET A 57 -3.19 5.38 -36.23
CA MET A 57 -2.39 6.26 -35.36
C MET A 57 -2.10 5.70 -33.95
N ASN A 58 -2.62 4.53 -33.58
CA ASN A 58 -2.39 3.88 -32.27
C ASN A 58 -2.68 4.81 -31.07
N LEU A 59 -3.84 5.49 -31.11
CA LEU A 59 -4.25 6.48 -30.10
C LEU A 59 -5.01 5.83 -28.93
N PRO A 60 -4.88 6.33 -27.69
CA PRO A 60 -5.72 5.91 -26.57
C PRO A 60 -7.21 6.17 -26.82
N PRO A 61 -8.14 5.33 -26.29
CA PRO A 61 -9.58 5.47 -26.53
C PRO A 61 -10.15 6.86 -26.19
N GLU A 62 -9.64 7.50 -25.14
CA GLU A 62 -10.02 8.88 -24.76
C GLU A 62 -9.69 9.91 -25.85
N LYS A 63 -8.56 9.76 -26.53
CA LYS A 63 -8.13 10.67 -27.62
C LYS A 63 -8.92 10.40 -28.90
N VAL A 64 -9.24 9.14 -29.20
CA VAL A 64 -10.15 8.78 -30.30
C VAL A 64 -11.53 9.39 -30.07
N SER A 65 -12.08 9.26 -28.85
CA SER A 65 -13.37 9.86 -28.47
C SER A 65 -13.39 11.38 -28.63
N LEU A 66 -12.30 12.07 -28.26
CA LEU A 66 -12.16 13.52 -28.45
C LEU A 66 -12.09 13.93 -29.93
N LEU A 67 -11.33 13.18 -30.75
CA LEU A 67 -11.19 13.45 -32.19
C LEU A 67 -12.48 13.15 -32.97
N ASN A 68 -13.27 12.17 -32.55
CA ASN A 68 -14.57 11.86 -33.16
C ASN A 68 -15.60 13.00 -33.00
N GLN A 69 -15.42 13.90 -32.03
CA GLN A 69 -16.25 15.10 -31.81
C GLN A 69 -15.88 16.27 -32.73
N TYR A 70 -14.87 16.14 -33.59
CA TYR A 70 -14.49 17.20 -34.52
C TYR A 70 -15.55 17.42 -35.59
N ASP A 71 -15.68 18.67 -36.02
CA ASP A 71 -16.45 19.05 -37.20
C ASP A 71 -15.83 18.48 -38.49
N SER A 72 -16.67 18.32 -39.50
CA SER A 72 -16.34 17.65 -40.75
C SER A 72 -15.22 18.33 -41.57
N GLU A 73 -14.94 19.62 -41.32
CA GLU A 73 -13.82 20.34 -41.95
C GLU A 73 -12.49 19.86 -41.35
N LYS A 74 -12.34 19.92 -40.01
CA LYS A 74 -11.16 19.38 -39.32
C LYS A 74 -10.94 17.90 -39.55
N LYS A 75 -12.01 17.09 -39.64
CA LYS A 75 -11.90 15.65 -39.98
C LYS A 75 -11.31 15.45 -41.39
N TRP A 76 -11.73 16.27 -42.36
CA TRP A 76 -11.25 16.22 -43.73
C TRP A 76 -9.80 16.70 -43.87
N ASP A 77 -9.43 17.75 -43.14
CA ASP A 77 -8.05 18.26 -43.12
C ASP A 77 -7.08 17.19 -42.58
N LEU A 78 -7.44 16.48 -41.50
CA LEU A 78 -6.62 15.41 -40.94
C LEU A 78 -6.42 14.24 -41.93
N ILE A 79 -7.45 13.89 -42.70
CA ILE A 79 -7.34 12.88 -43.77
C ILE A 79 -6.38 13.37 -44.85
N CYS A 80 -6.54 14.62 -45.31
CA CYS A 80 -5.67 15.21 -46.32
C CYS A 80 -4.20 15.26 -45.88
N ASP A 81 -3.93 15.60 -44.63
CA ASP A 81 -2.57 15.63 -44.07
C ASP A 81 -1.97 14.21 -43.96
N GLN A 82 -2.78 13.22 -43.57
CA GLN A 82 -2.35 11.82 -43.53
C GLN A 82 -2.07 11.24 -44.93
N GLU A 83 -2.89 11.56 -45.94
CA GLU A 83 -2.67 11.16 -47.34
C GLU A 83 -1.43 11.83 -47.97
N ARG A 84 -1.08 13.04 -47.51
CA ARG A 84 0.17 13.74 -47.91
C ARG A 84 1.42 13.17 -47.24
N PHE A 85 1.29 12.49 -46.10
CA PHE A 85 2.42 11.96 -45.35
C PHE A 85 3.05 10.76 -46.06
N GLN A 86 4.33 10.88 -46.42
CA GLN A 86 5.10 9.81 -47.05
C GLN A 86 6.16 9.27 -46.11
N VAL A 87 6.15 7.95 -45.90
CA VAL A 87 7.16 7.22 -45.13
C VAL A 87 8.53 7.32 -45.83
N ARG A 88 9.55 7.76 -45.08
CA ARG A 88 10.90 8.00 -45.62
C ARG A 88 11.62 6.74 -46.10
N SER A 89 11.39 5.58 -45.48
CA SER A 89 11.98 4.29 -45.87
C SER A 89 11.16 3.11 -45.29
N PRO A 90 11.03 1.98 -46.01
CA PRO A 90 10.35 0.79 -45.49
C PRO A 90 11.20 0.07 -44.41
N PRO A 91 10.58 -0.75 -43.54
CA PRO A 91 11.25 -1.50 -42.48
C PRO A 91 12.48 -2.30 -42.94
N SER A 92 12.35 -2.99 -44.08
CA SER A 92 13.38 -3.87 -44.65
C SER A 92 14.73 -3.17 -44.87
N VAL A 93 14.74 -1.88 -45.18
CA VAL A 93 15.97 -1.08 -45.37
C VAL A 93 16.73 -0.90 -44.06
N TYR A 94 16.05 -0.70 -42.93
CA TYR A 94 16.68 -0.61 -41.62
C TYR A 94 17.18 -1.97 -41.16
N ILE A 95 16.38 -3.02 -41.34
CA ILE A 95 16.71 -4.40 -40.99
C ILE A 95 17.94 -4.89 -41.75
N GLN A 96 18.03 -4.62 -43.06
CA GLN A 96 19.20 -4.97 -43.87
C GLN A 96 20.47 -4.25 -43.39
N LYS A 97 20.36 -2.98 -42.97
CA LYS A 97 21.50 -2.22 -42.40
C LYS A 97 21.95 -2.82 -41.07
N LEU A 98 21.02 -3.16 -40.16
CA LEU A 98 21.33 -3.79 -38.86
C LEU A 98 21.98 -5.17 -39.04
N ARG A 99 21.41 -6.04 -39.89
CA ARG A 99 22.04 -7.33 -40.27
C ARG A 99 23.46 -7.10 -40.85
N GLY A 100 23.63 -6.06 -41.69
CA GLY A 100 24.93 -5.66 -42.23
C GLY A 100 25.93 -5.08 -41.22
N PHE A 101 25.51 -4.75 -39.99
CA PHE A 101 26.40 -4.43 -38.86
C PHE A 101 26.76 -5.66 -38.02
N LEU A 102 25.86 -6.65 -37.93
CA LEU A 102 26.10 -7.96 -37.31
C LEU A 102 27.05 -8.84 -38.14
N ASP A 103 27.04 -8.69 -39.47
CA ASP A 103 27.93 -9.42 -40.39
C ASP A 103 29.41 -9.25 -40.04
N GLN A 104 30.02 -10.33 -39.51
CA GLN A 104 31.37 -10.38 -38.94
C GLN A 104 32.50 -10.33 -39.99
N GLY A 105 32.27 -9.69 -41.14
CA GLY A 105 33.11 -9.61 -42.34
C GLY A 105 34.41 -8.79 -42.18
N GLY A 106 35.15 -9.03 -41.10
CA GLY A 106 36.45 -8.45 -40.79
C GLY A 106 36.43 -6.97 -40.40
N VAL A 107 37.48 -6.52 -39.70
CA VAL A 107 37.69 -5.10 -39.37
C VAL A 107 38.24 -4.34 -40.59
N SER A 108 37.47 -4.35 -41.68
CA SER A 108 37.76 -3.60 -42.90
C SER A 108 37.48 -2.10 -42.70
N ARG A 109 38.14 -1.22 -43.45
CA ARG A 109 37.79 0.22 -43.51
C ARG A 109 36.30 0.42 -43.86
N LYS A 110 35.71 -0.46 -44.67
CA LYS A 110 34.28 -0.45 -45.00
C LYS A 110 33.40 -0.81 -43.79
N PHE A 111 33.81 -1.77 -42.96
CA PHE A 111 33.13 -2.11 -41.70
C PHE A 111 33.19 -0.94 -40.71
N LYS A 112 34.38 -0.34 -40.50
CA LYS A 112 34.51 0.84 -39.61
C LYS A 112 33.65 2.04 -40.05
N ARG A 113 33.46 2.28 -41.36
CA ARG A 113 32.51 3.28 -41.87
C ARG A 113 31.05 2.92 -41.59
N ARG A 114 30.63 1.67 -41.84
CA ARG A 114 29.28 1.19 -41.48
C ARG A 114 29.00 1.35 -39.97
N ILE A 115 29.97 1.00 -39.12
CA ILE A 115 29.92 1.26 -37.67
C ILE A 115 29.78 2.76 -37.37
N GLN A 116 30.41 3.66 -38.13
CA GLN A 116 30.30 5.11 -37.91
C GLN A 116 28.83 5.57 -37.95
N GLU A 117 28.06 5.01 -38.87
CA GLU A 117 26.68 5.40 -39.22
C GLU A 117 25.59 4.69 -38.38
N SER A 118 25.93 3.65 -37.61
CA SER A 118 24.96 2.83 -36.85
C SER A 118 24.04 3.66 -35.95
N ALA A 119 24.61 4.55 -35.14
CA ALA A 119 23.88 5.47 -34.28
C ALA A 119 22.83 6.32 -35.03
N GLN A 120 23.12 6.70 -36.28
CA GLN A 120 22.17 7.46 -37.10
C GLN A 120 21.07 6.57 -37.65
N VAL A 121 21.40 5.37 -38.12
CA VAL A 121 20.41 4.38 -38.60
C VAL A 121 19.45 3.98 -37.48
N LEU A 122 19.96 3.77 -36.26
CA LEU A 122 19.16 3.48 -35.08
C LEU A 122 18.24 4.64 -34.68
N ARG A 123 18.72 5.89 -34.72
CA ARG A 123 17.87 7.07 -34.45
C ARG A 123 16.77 7.24 -35.51
N GLU A 124 17.08 7.02 -36.77
CA GLU A 124 16.08 7.07 -37.85
C GLU A 124 15.07 5.92 -37.73
N LEU A 125 15.49 4.75 -37.25
CA LEU A 125 14.61 3.62 -36.91
C LEU A 125 13.72 3.93 -35.70
N GLU A 126 14.26 4.49 -34.62
CA GLU A 126 13.50 4.90 -33.42
C GLU A 126 12.37 5.88 -33.79
N ILE A 127 12.71 6.91 -34.57
CA ILE A 127 11.74 7.88 -35.05
C ILE A 127 10.68 7.17 -35.91
N SER A 128 11.09 6.31 -36.84
CA SER A 128 10.18 5.57 -37.71
C SER A 128 9.21 4.67 -36.93
N LEU A 129 9.69 3.96 -35.90
CA LEU A 129 8.88 3.11 -35.02
C LEU A 129 7.88 3.93 -34.18
N ARG A 130 8.24 5.16 -33.79
CA ARG A 130 7.43 5.99 -32.90
C ARG A 130 6.46 6.94 -33.63
N THR A 131 6.76 7.37 -34.85
CA THR A 131 5.99 8.43 -35.54
C THR A 131 5.35 8.04 -36.86
N ASN A 132 5.66 6.87 -37.43
CA ASN A 132 4.93 6.38 -38.60
C ASN A 132 3.59 5.75 -38.17
N HIS A 133 2.66 5.60 -39.13
CA HIS A 133 1.47 4.79 -38.96
C HIS A 133 1.77 3.36 -38.46
N ILE A 134 0.86 2.78 -37.68
CA ILE A 134 1.04 1.49 -37.00
C ILE A 134 1.30 0.32 -37.96
N GLY A 135 0.80 0.41 -39.20
CA GLY A 135 1.09 -0.56 -40.27
C GLY A 135 2.57 -0.72 -40.55
N TRP A 136 3.37 0.34 -40.39
CA TRP A 136 4.84 0.28 -40.52
C TRP A 136 5.48 -0.58 -39.41
N VAL A 137 4.96 -0.47 -38.19
CA VAL A 137 5.42 -1.25 -37.04
C VAL A 137 4.99 -2.71 -37.17
N GLN A 138 3.77 -2.95 -37.66
CA GLN A 138 3.30 -4.30 -38.00
C GLN A 138 4.16 -4.94 -39.08
N GLU A 139 4.51 -4.22 -40.15
CA GLU A 139 5.41 -4.69 -41.20
C GLU A 139 6.83 -4.97 -40.65
N PHE A 140 7.37 -4.11 -39.78
CA PHE A 140 8.66 -4.34 -39.13
C PHE A 140 8.68 -5.62 -38.25
N LEU A 141 7.58 -5.90 -37.55
CA LEU A 141 7.46 -7.01 -36.60
C LEU A 141 6.98 -8.34 -37.23
N ASN A 142 6.62 -8.37 -38.52
CA ASN A 142 6.07 -9.57 -39.16
C ASN A 142 7.10 -10.69 -39.37
N ASP A 143 6.60 -11.89 -39.71
CA ASP A 143 7.41 -13.09 -39.92
C ASP A 143 8.40 -13.00 -41.10
N ASP A 144 8.16 -12.13 -42.08
CA ASP A 144 9.04 -11.91 -43.23
C ASP A 144 10.28 -11.08 -42.85
N ASN A 145 10.05 -9.99 -42.12
CA ASN A 145 11.09 -9.02 -41.75
C ASN A 145 11.87 -9.44 -40.49
N LYS A 146 11.16 -9.96 -39.48
CA LYS A 146 11.67 -10.33 -38.16
C LYS A 146 12.50 -9.22 -37.52
N GLY A 147 11.97 -7.99 -37.54
CA GLY A 147 12.68 -6.80 -37.07
C GLY A 147 12.99 -6.84 -35.58
N LEU A 148 12.15 -7.48 -34.76
CA LEU A 148 12.40 -7.66 -33.32
C LEU A 148 13.66 -8.51 -33.08
N ASP A 149 13.73 -9.71 -33.66
CA ASP A 149 14.87 -10.63 -33.55
C ASP A 149 16.19 -9.89 -33.89
N VAL A 150 16.21 -9.16 -35.01
CA VAL A 150 17.40 -8.43 -35.48
C VAL A 150 17.80 -7.29 -34.55
N LEU A 151 16.82 -6.60 -33.95
CA LEU A 151 17.06 -5.55 -32.99
C LEU A 151 17.62 -6.11 -31.67
N VAL A 152 17.10 -7.26 -31.21
CA VAL A 152 17.58 -7.95 -30.00
C VAL A 152 18.98 -8.53 -30.23
N ASP A 153 19.23 -9.21 -31.36
CA ASP A 153 20.55 -9.70 -31.77
C ASP A 153 21.58 -8.56 -31.81
N TYR A 154 21.19 -7.40 -32.34
CA TYR A 154 22.03 -6.21 -32.39
C TYR A 154 22.31 -5.66 -30.99
N LEU A 155 21.30 -5.55 -30.13
CA LEU A 155 21.44 -5.11 -28.74
C LEU A 155 22.44 -6.03 -28.00
N ALA A 156 22.21 -7.35 -27.99
CA ALA A 156 23.11 -8.35 -27.39
C ALA A 156 24.54 -8.27 -27.94
N PHE A 157 24.70 -8.05 -29.24
CA PHE A 157 26.01 -7.82 -29.86
C PHE A 157 26.68 -6.53 -29.39
N THR A 158 25.96 -5.45 -29.15
CA THR A 158 26.55 -4.21 -28.59
C THR A 158 26.91 -4.31 -27.10
N GLN A 159 26.20 -5.15 -26.33
CA GLN A 159 26.42 -5.32 -24.89
C GLN A 159 27.51 -6.34 -24.54
N SER A 160 27.75 -7.34 -25.39
CA SER A 160 28.68 -8.45 -25.08
C SER A 160 30.14 -7.99 -24.80
N ALA A 161 30.54 -6.80 -25.24
CA ALA A 161 31.77 -6.13 -24.82
C ALA A 161 31.76 -5.63 -23.36
N VAL A 162 30.63 -5.10 -22.89
CA VAL A 162 30.46 -4.56 -21.53
C VAL A 162 30.52 -5.69 -20.52
N THR A 163 29.74 -6.75 -20.77
CA THR A 163 29.70 -7.97 -19.96
C THR A 163 31.08 -8.62 -19.90
N SER A 164 31.73 -8.87 -21.05
CA SER A 164 33.03 -9.54 -21.10
C SER A 164 34.20 -8.67 -20.59
N PHE A 165 34.12 -7.33 -20.66
CA PHE A 165 35.11 -6.46 -20.02
C PHE A 165 35.04 -6.56 -18.49
N LYS A 166 33.83 -6.49 -17.92
CA LYS A 166 33.63 -6.72 -16.48
C LYS A 166 34.05 -8.13 -16.06
N GLU A 167 33.70 -9.16 -16.83
CA GLU A 167 34.13 -10.55 -16.59
C GLU A 167 35.66 -10.70 -16.58
N THR A 168 36.37 -10.05 -17.52
CA THR A 168 37.85 -10.06 -17.55
C THR A 168 38.44 -9.33 -16.36
N ALA A 169 37.89 -8.17 -15.99
CA ALA A 169 38.34 -7.40 -14.83
C ALA A 169 38.05 -8.13 -13.51
N TRP A 170 36.90 -8.78 -13.38
CA TRP A 170 36.51 -9.56 -12.21
C TRP A 170 37.36 -10.83 -12.08
N ASN A 171 37.67 -11.52 -13.18
CA ASN A 171 38.64 -12.61 -13.19
C ASN A 171 40.06 -12.15 -12.84
N PHE A 172 40.46 -10.92 -13.22
CA PHE A 172 41.74 -10.34 -12.82
C PHE A 172 41.78 -9.99 -11.32
N VAL A 173 40.76 -9.34 -10.78
CA VAL A 173 40.62 -9.06 -9.32
C VAL A 173 40.54 -10.36 -8.51
N ARG A 174 39.82 -11.37 -9.01
CA ARG A 174 39.78 -12.73 -8.45
C ARG A 174 41.17 -13.39 -8.51
N SER A 175 41.92 -13.20 -9.59
CA SER A 175 43.29 -13.72 -9.70
C SER A 175 44.23 -13.04 -8.70
N LEU A 176 44.12 -11.73 -8.51
CA LEU A 176 44.91 -10.98 -7.52
C LEU A 176 44.59 -11.44 -6.09
N SER A 177 43.30 -11.51 -5.73
CA SER A 177 42.88 -11.97 -4.40
C SER A 177 43.16 -13.46 -4.13
N TYR A 178 43.36 -14.28 -5.17
CA TYR A 178 43.83 -15.66 -5.04
C TYR A 178 45.36 -15.74 -4.81
N VAL A 179 46.15 -14.88 -5.46
CA VAL A 179 47.60 -14.75 -5.23
C VAL A 179 47.89 -14.19 -3.83
N GLU A 180 47.14 -13.17 -3.41
CA GLU A 180 47.30 -12.52 -2.11
C GLU A 180 47.01 -13.48 -0.94
N ARG A 181 46.05 -14.40 -1.12
CA ARG A 181 45.73 -15.45 -0.14
C ARG A 181 46.76 -16.58 -0.04
N HIS A 182 47.60 -16.78 -1.06
CA HIS A 182 48.64 -17.82 -1.07
C HIS A 182 50.03 -17.34 -0.64
N SER A 183 50.21 -16.04 -0.33
CA SER A 183 51.46 -15.51 0.23
C SER A 183 51.50 -15.49 1.76
N SER A 184 50.43 -15.90 2.46
CA SER A 184 50.30 -15.79 3.92
C SER A 184 50.31 -17.11 4.71
N GLU A 185 50.61 -18.25 4.08
CA GLU A 185 50.78 -19.55 4.76
C GLU A 185 52.11 -20.23 4.39
N SER A 186 53.20 -19.77 5.00
CA SER A 186 54.40 -20.59 5.23
C SER A 186 55.20 -20.05 6.41
N THR A 187 54.99 -20.61 7.59
CA THR A 187 55.75 -20.27 8.80
C THR A 187 57.06 -21.04 8.89
N ASP A 188 58.14 -20.26 8.86
CA ASP A 188 59.39 -20.39 9.64
C ASP A 188 60.16 -21.72 9.63
N ASN A 189 61.40 -21.67 9.14
CA ASN A 189 62.52 -22.12 9.97
C ASN A 189 63.83 -21.36 9.64
N GLY A 190 64.11 -20.29 10.38
CA GLY A 190 65.47 -19.99 10.85
C GLY A 190 66.44 -19.17 9.96
N SER A 191 66.66 -17.93 10.44
CA SER A 191 67.98 -17.29 10.63
C SER A 191 68.51 -16.21 9.65
N VAL A 192 68.88 -15.07 10.27
CA VAL A 192 69.80 -13.98 9.84
C VAL A 192 69.39 -13.06 8.67
N ALA A 193 68.94 -11.85 9.06
CA ALA A 193 68.88 -10.60 8.28
C ALA A 193 70.32 -10.07 7.96
N PRO A 194 70.57 -9.12 7.01
CA PRO A 194 69.68 -7.97 6.77
C PRO A 194 69.60 -7.34 5.35
N ASP A 195 68.61 -6.45 5.24
CA ASP A 195 68.59 -5.19 4.47
C ASP A 195 68.95 -5.19 2.97
N ARG A 196 67.95 -4.93 2.12
CA ARG A 196 67.92 -3.66 1.35
C ARG A 196 66.59 -3.37 0.67
N SER A 197 66.23 -2.09 0.72
CA SER A 197 65.11 -1.48 0.00
C SER A 197 65.53 -0.99 -1.39
N LYS A 198 64.69 -1.27 -2.42
CA LYS A 198 64.21 -0.37 -3.50
C LYS A 198 63.73 -1.14 -4.74
N PRO A 199 62.66 -0.68 -5.43
CA PRO A 199 62.31 -1.15 -6.76
C PRO A 199 63.23 -0.51 -7.82
N LEU A 200 63.50 -1.22 -8.92
CA LEU A 200 64.25 -0.68 -10.07
C LEU A 200 63.33 -0.55 -11.30
N GLU A 201 63.25 0.65 -11.85
CA GLU A 201 62.83 0.89 -13.23
C GLU A 201 63.98 0.61 -14.22
N GLN A 202 63.71 0.82 -15.53
CA GLN A 202 64.65 0.80 -16.68
C GLN A 202 65.11 -0.62 -17.10
N SER A 203 65.38 -0.93 -18.37
CA SER A 203 65.47 -0.13 -19.62
C SER A 203 64.95 -1.03 -20.78
N LEU A 204 64.21 -0.58 -21.80
CA LEU A 204 64.58 0.29 -22.94
C LEU A 204 65.56 -0.38 -23.94
N GLU A 205 64.99 -0.79 -25.08
CA GLU A 205 65.51 -1.02 -26.46
C GLU A 205 66.94 -1.56 -26.72
N ASP A 206 67.07 -2.59 -27.57
CA ASP A 206 67.68 -2.41 -28.92
C ASP A 206 67.31 -3.52 -29.93
N LEU A 207 67.72 -3.33 -31.19
CA LEU A 207 67.22 -3.89 -32.46
C LEU A 207 67.95 -5.16 -32.97
N SER A 208 67.29 -5.93 -33.86
CA SER A 208 67.72 -6.18 -35.27
C SER A 208 67.01 -7.39 -35.94
N LYS A 209 67.26 -7.60 -37.25
CA LYS A 209 66.37 -8.30 -38.22
C LYS A 209 66.88 -9.65 -38.75
N GLU A 210 65.92 -10.55 -38.99
CA GLU A 210 65.72 -11.47 -40.13
C GLU A 210 66.84 -12.34 -40.75
N SER A 211 66.48 -13.63 -40.95
CA SER A 211 66.65 -14.49 -42.15
C SER A 211 67.65 -15.68 -42.18
N SER A 212 67.10 -16.89 -41.90
CA SER A 212 67.16 -18.17 -42.70
C SER A 212 68.50 -18.82 -43.15
N PRO A 213 68.52 -20.10 -43.60
CA PRO A 213 67.96 -21.34 -43.03
C PRO A 213 68.95 -22.56 -43.09
N THR A 214 68.73 -23.66 -42.35
CA THR A 214 68.86 -25.10 -42.80
C THR A 214 68.68 -26.15 -41.67
N GLN A 215 68.65 -27.45 -42.06
CA GLN A 215 68.13 -28.65 -41.37
C GLN A 215 68.91 -29.18 -40.14
N GLY A 216 68.26 -29.98 -39.25
CA GLY A 216 69.00 -30.73 -38.20
C GLY A 216 68.24 -31.53 -37.09
N SER A 217 67.26 -32.39 -37.43
CA SER A 217 66.78 -33.59 -36.69
C SER A 217 66.62 -33.66 -35.13
N SER A 218 65.42 -34.11 -34.69
CA SER A 218 65.12 -34.86 -33.43
C SER A 218 65.17 -34.09 -32.07
N ARG A 219 64.33 -34.37 -31.05
CA ARG A 219 63.30 -35.42 -30.80
C ARG A 219 62.26 -34.96 -29.76
N ALA A 220 61.03 -35.49 -29.84
CA ALA A 220 60.01 -35.68 -28.78
C ALA A 220 59.58 -34.50 -27.84
N GLY A 221 58.27 -34.17 -27.86
CA GLY A 221 57.66 -33.24 -26.88
C GLY A 221 56.26 -32.74 -27.22
N ARG A 222 55.41 -33.53 -27.92
CA ARG A 222 54.07 -33.09 -28.32
C ARG A 222 53.06 -33.16 -27.17
N HIS A 223 52.98 -32.10 -26.37
CA HIS A 223 51.79 -31.83 -25.58
C HIS A 223 50.65 -31.40 -26.52
N LEU A 224 49.55 -32.17 -26.56
CA LEU A 224 48.38 -31.87 -27.36
C LEU A 224 47.52 -30.77 -26.70
N THR A 225 47.99 -29.52 -26.76
CA THR A 225 47.10 -28.38 -26.53
C THR A 225 46.13 -28.27 -27.72
N VAL A 226 44.92 -28.80 -27.54
CA VAL A 226 43.80 -28.54 -28.44
C VAL A 226 43.56 -27.04 -28.47
N ARG A 227 43.95 -26.39 -29.58
CA ARG A 227 43.80 -24.95 -29.78
C ARG A 227 42.34 -24.63 -30.10
N HIS A 228 41.50 -24.64 -29.07
CA HIS A 228 40.10 -24.22 -29.18
C HIS A 228 39.98 -22.79 -29.72
N HIS A 229 38.83 -22.54 -30.36
CA HIS A 229 38.61 -21.55 -31.42
C HIS A 229 38.44 -20.10 -30.90
N THR A 230 39.37 -19.62 -30.09
CA THR A 230 39.34 -18.31 -29.41
C THR A 230 39.57 -17.09 -30.34
N GLY A 231 39.76 -17.32 -31.64
CA GLY A 231 40.05 -16.28 -32.64
C GLY A 231 38.84 -15.45 -33.09
N HIS A 232 37.60 -15.96 -32.95
CA HIS A 232 36.39 -15.24 -33.35
C HIS A 232 35.82 -14.38 -32.21
N GLY A 233 35.67 -14.93 -30.99
CA GLY A 233 35.21 -14.17 -29.82
C GLY A 233 36.05 -12.92 -29.51
N ARG A 234 37.38 -13.00 -29.63
CA ARG A 234 38.26 -11.82 -29.46
C ARG A 234 38.05 -10.72 -30.51
N LYS A 235 37.47 -11.03 -31.67
CA LYS A 235 37.16 -10.05 -32.74
C LYS A 235 35.77 -9.43 -32.54
N THR A 236 34.77 -10.23 -32.15
CA THR A 236 33.43 -9.72 -31.82
C THR A 236 33.49 -8.79 -30.62
N ILE A 237 34.19 -9.17 -29.53
CA ILE A 237 34.39 -8.32 -28.34
C ILE A 237 35.05 -6.97 -28.70
N ARG A 238 36.07 -6.96 -29.58
CA ARG A 238 36.70 -5.70 -30.03
C ARG A 238 35.77 -4.82 -30.85
N SER A 239 34.92 -5.41 -31.69
CA SER A 239 33.93 -4.67 -32.48
C SER A 239 32.83 -4.12 -31.59
N SER A 240 32.29 -4.95 -30.70
CA SER A 240 31.28 -4.61 -29.70
C SER A 240 31.73 -3.44 -28.79
N ARG A 241 33.01 -3.39 -28.36
CA ARG A 241 33.56 -2.24 -27.60
C ARG A 241 33.47 -0.91 -28.36
N MET A 242 33.49 -0.91 -29.69
CA MET A 242 33.32 0.30 -30.50
C MET A 242 31.86 0.74 -30.63
N PHE A 243 30.89 -0.16 -30.43
CA PHE A 243 29.47 0.15 -30.41
C PHE A 243 29.01 0.58 -29.01
N SER A 244 29.48 -0.09 -27.95
CA SER A 244 29.18 0.27 -26.56
C SER A 244 29.67 1.67 -26.14
N GLN A 245 30.61 2.27 -26.87
CA GLN A 245 31.03 3.67 -26.67
C GLN A 245 30.09 4.69 -27.33
N LYS A 246 29.00 4.24 -27.95
CA LYS A 246 27.97 5.07 -28.56
C LYS A 246 26.64 4.84 -27.86
N ASP A 247 25.74 5.80 -28.06
CA ASP A 247 24.35 5.72 -27.58
C ASP A 247 23.53 4.61 -28.27
N ASP A 248 24.13 3.76 -29.12
CA ASP A 248 23.49 2.66 -29.83
C ASP A 248 22.67 1.75 -28.89
N VAL A 249 23.19 1.41 -27.70
CA VAL A 249 22.44 0.68 -26.66
C VAL A 249 21.21 1.47 -26.20
N HIS A 250 21.38 2.75 -25.88
CA HIS A 250 20.27 3.62 -25.44
C HIS A 250 19.17 3.72 -26.50
N VAL A 251 19.55 3.90 -27.77
CA VAL A 251 18.61 4.03 -28.88
C VAL A 251 17.92 2.70 -29.20
N CYS A 252 18.58 1.55 -29.03
CA CYS A 252 17.92 0.24 -29.11
C CYS A 252 16.83 0.09 -28.04
N ILE A 253 17.09 0.52 -26.80
CA ILE A 253 16.06 0.54 -25.74
C ILE A 253 14.92 1.51 -26.08
N MET A 254 15.21 2.68 -26.70
CA MET A 254 14.16 3.57 -27.21
C MET A 254 13.32 2.93 -28.33
N CYS A 255 13.93 2.15 -29.22
CA CYS A 255 13.21 1.39 -30.25
C CYS A 255 12.28 0.33 -29.63
N LEU A 256 12.77 -0.40 -28.61
CA LEU A 256 11.95 -1.36 -27.87
C LEU A 256 10.81 -0.67 -27.11
N ARG A 257 11.03 0.51 -26.52
CA ARG A 257 9.96 1.34 -25.94
C ARG A 257 8.89 1.73 -26.95
N ALA A 258 9.26 2.09 -28.17
CA ALA A 258 8.31 2.40 -29.24
C ALA A 258 7.50 1.14 -29.65
N ILE A 259 8.14 -0.01 -29.76
CA ILE A 259 7.49 -1.31 -30.03
C ILE A 259 6.52 -1.69 -28.90
N MET A 260 6.92 -1.52 -27.64
CA MET A 260 6.11 -1.79 -26.45
C MET A 260 4.91 -0.85 -26.28
N ASN A 261 4.93 0.32 -26.91
CA ASN A 261 3.78 1.23 -26.97
C ASN A 261 2.68 0.74 -27.95
N TYR A 262 2.94 -0.30 -28.74
CA TYR A 262 1.95 -0.99 -29.56
C TYR A 262 1.56 -2.31 -28.90
N GLN A 263 0.25 -2.52 -28.63
CA GLN A 263 -0.24 -3.69 -27.88
C GLN A 263 0.24 -5.04 -28.41
N SER A 264 0.28 -5.24 -29.74
CA SER A 264 0.79 -6.51 -30.31
C SER A 264 2.31 -6.60 -30.21
N GLY A 265 3.02 -5.48 -30.36
CA GLY A 265 4.47 -5.40 -30.17
C GLY A 265 4.90 -5.70 -28.73
N PHE A 266 4.16 -5.21 -27.75
CA PHE A 266 4.33 -5.53 -26.34
C PHE A 266 4.19 -7.05 -26.07
N ASN A 267 3.14 -7.67 -26.61
CA ASN A 267 2.93 -9.12 -26.49
C ASN A 267 4.08 -9.92 -27.13
N LEU A 268 4.57 -9.51 -28.30
CA LEU A 268 5.73 -10.13 -28.95
C LEU A 268 7.01 -9.98 -28.12
N VAL A 269 7.25 -8.83 -27.49
CA VAL A 269 8.38 -8.60 -26.57
C VAL A 269 8.34 -9.54 -25.36
N MET A 270 7.16 -9.75 -24.76
CA MET A 270 7.01 -10.71 -23.64
C MET A 270 7.22 -12.17 -24.07
N GLN A 271 6.81 -12.53 -25.29
CA GLN A 271 6.94 -13.90 -25.82
C GLN A 271 8.34 -14.21 -26.38
N HIS A 272 9.12 -13.18 -26.73
CA HIS A 272 10.45 -13.36 -27.29
C HIS A 272 11.48 -13.74 -26.21
N HIS A 273 11.89 -15.02 -26.23
CA HIS A 273 12.75 -15.70 -25.23
C HIS A 273 13.95 -14.90 -24.70
N HIS A 274 14.59 -14.06 -25.52
CA HIS A 274 15.75 -13.26 -25.12
C HIS A 274 15.47 -11.77 -24.89
N CYS A 275 14.30 -11.24 -25.25
CA CYS A 275 14.13 -9.79 -25.37
C CYS A 275 14.21 -9.09 -24.01
N VAL A 276 13.47 -9.59 -23.01
CA VAL A 276 13.49 -9.02 -21.65
C VAL A 276 14.86 -9.23 -20.99
N ASN A 277 15.53 -10.36 -21.25
CA ASN A 277 16.88 -10.64 -20.72
C ASN A 277 17.91 -9.60 -21.21
N GLU A 278 17.93 -9.28 -22.51
CA GLU A 278 18.84 -8.26 -23.07
C GLU A 278 18.45 -6.82 -22.64
N ILE A 279 17.16 -6.56 -22.39
CA ILE A 279 16.73 -5.31 -21.73
C ILE A 279 17.33 -5.25 -20.30
N THR A 280 17.18 -6.29 -19.48
CA THR A 280 17.76 -6.33 -18.12
C THR A 280 19.29 -6.22 -18.13
N LEU A 281 19.98 -6.89 -19.05
CA LEU A 281 21.43 -6.76 -19.20
C LEU A 281 21.88 -5.32 -19.52
N SER A 282 21.01 -4.49 -20.11
CA SER A 282 21.27 -3.06 -20.36
C SER A 282 21.44 -2.22 -19.10
N LEU A 283 21.02 -2.69 -17.92
CA LEU A 283 21.33 -2.04 -16.63
C LEU A 283 22.85 -1.87 -16.40
N ASN A 284 23.69 -2.69 -17.03
CA ASN A 284 25.15 -2.56 -16.97
C ASN A 284 25.72 -1.32 -17.69
N ASN A 285 24.89 -0.59 -18.47
CA ASN A 285 25.32 0.61 -19.19
C ASN A 285 25.68 1.75 -18.20
N TRP A 286 26.75 2.50 -18.51
CA TRP A 286 27.22 3.56 -17.63
C TRP A 286 26.25 4.75 -17.53
N SER A 287 25.42 5.00 -18.55
CA SER A 287 24.47 6.12 -18.57
C SER A 287 23.29 5.88 -17.62
N ALA A 288 23.18 6.70 -16.56
CA ALA A 288 22.03 6.72 -15.66
C ALA A 288 20.69 6.85 -16.41
N ARG A 289 20.65 7.68 -17.47
CA ARG A 289 19.48 7.84 -18.36
C ARG A 289 19.10 6.53 -19.06
N THR A 290 20.06 5.69 -19.43
CA THR A 290 19.78 4.36 -19.98
C THR A 290 19.27 3.42 -18.90
N LYS A 291 19.88 3.41 -17.69
CA LYS A 291 19.40 2.58 -16.58
C LYS A 291 17.95 2.93 -16.20
N ALA A 292 17.63 4.22 -16.10
CA ALA A 292 16.28 4.72 -15.81
C ALA A 292 15.26 4.23 -16.84
N LEU A 293 15.57 4.38 -18.14
CA LEU A 293 14.71 3.92 -19.23
C LEU A 293 14.50 2.40 -19.23
N VAL A 294 15.53 1.62 -18.90
CA VAL A 294 15.45 0.17 -18.74
C VAL A 294 14.52 -0.19 -17.58
N LEU A 295 14.66 0.47 -16.43
CA LEU A 295 13.80 0.25 -15.26
C LEU A 295 12.34 0.62 -15.52
N GLU A 296 12.07 1.71 -16.26
CA GLU A 296 10.71 2.05 -16.73
C GLU A 296 10.08 0.91 -17.54
N LEU A 297 10.84 0.31 -18.48
CA LEU A 297 10.33 -0.80 -19.30
C LEU A 297 10.13 -2.09 -18.49
N LEU A 298 11.08 -2.42 -17.61
CA LEU A 298 10.98 -3.60 -16.75
C LEU A 298 9.82 -3.47 -15.76
N ALA A 299 9.58 -2.27 -15.21
CA ALA A 299 8.42 -1.97 -14.38
C ALA A 299 7.09 -2.15 -15.13
N ALA A 300 7.01 -1.68 -16.39
CA ALA A 300 5.83 -1.85 -17.23
C ALA A 300 5.53 -3.33 -17.57
N VAL A 301 6.58 -4.14 -17.79
CA VAL A 301 6.43 -5.60 -17.96
C VAL A 301 6.07 -6.29 -16.64
N CYS A 302 6.62 -5.87 -15.51
CA CYS A 302 6.33 -6.47 -14.20
C CYS A 302 4.85 -6.34 -13.80
N LEU A 303 4.20 -5.23 -14.16
CA LEU A 303 2.80 -4.92 -13.80
C LEU A 303 1.73 -5.70 -14.59
N VAL A 304 2.07 -6.36 -15.69
CA VAL A 304 1.08 -7.13 -16.48
C VAL A 304 1.01 -8.59 -16.01
N ARG A 305 -0.13 -9.25 -16.26
CA ARG A 305 -0.35 -10.66 -15.85
C ARG A 305 0.69 -11.59 -16.47
N GLY A 306 1.33 -12.41 -15.64
CA GLY A 306 2.43 -13.29 -16.02
C GLY A 306 3.76 -12.56 -16.31
N GLY A 307 3.81 -11.23 -16.17
CA GLY A 307 5.01 -10.44 -16.41
C GLY A 307 6.01 -10.48 -15.26
N HIS A 308 5.55 -10.66 -14.02
CA HIS A 308 6.42 -10.80 -12.85
C HIS A 308 7.40 -11.98 -12.98
N ASP A 309 6.90 -13.17 -13.36
CA ASP A 309 7.73 -14.36 -13.59
C ASP A 309 8.80 -14.15 -14.67
N ILE A 310 8.47 -13.40 -15.74
CA ILE A 310 9.42 -13.05 -16.80
C ILE A 310 10.51 -12.12 -16.27
N ILE A 311 10.15 -11.15 -15.42
CA ILE A 311 11.12 -10.26 -14.77
C ILE A 311 12.02 -11.02 -13.80
N MET A 312 11.47 -11.91 -12.97
CA MET A 312 12.28 -12.75 -12.08
C MET A 312 13.26 -13.63 -12.87
N SER A 313 12.80 -14.34 -13.90
CA SER A 313 13.65 -15.13 -14.79
C SER A 313 14.73 -14.29 -15.50
N ALA A 314 14.41 -13.04 -15.87
CA ALA A 314 15.38 -12.12 -16.46
C ALA A 314 16.43 -11.63 -15.45
N PHE A 315 16.07 -11.46 -14.17
CA PHE A 315 17.02 -11.15 -13.10
C PHE A 315 17.84 -12.38 -12.66
N ASP A 316 17.29 -13.60 -12.72
CA ASP A 316 18.07 -14.84 -12.55
C ASP A 316 19.11 -14.99 -13.68
N ASN A 317 18.71 -14.72 -14.93
CA ASN A 317 19.64 -14.67 -16.06
C ASN A 317 20.71 -13.59 -15.86
N PHE A 318 20.31 -12.39 -15.44
CA PHE A 318 21.22 -11.31 -15.11
C PHE A 318 22.21 -11.75 -14.02
N GLN A 319 21.75 -12.36 -12.92
CA GLN A 319 22.57 -12.84 -11.81
C GLN A 319 23.66 -13.80 -12.31
N MET A 320 23.27 -14.80 -13.11
CA MET A 320 24.19 -15.78 -13.70
C MET A 320 25.21 -15.14 -14.65
N VAL A 321 24.77 -14.31 -15.58
CA VAL A 321 25.63 -13.66 -16.60
C VAL A 321 26.54 -12.59 -15.98
N CYS A 322 26.08 -11.92 -14.92
CA CYS A 322 26.84 -10.91 -14.20
C CYS A 322 27.80 -11.46 -13.14
N GLY A 323 27.64 -12.72 -12.72
CA GLY A 323 28.40 -13.33 -11.62
C GLY A 323 28.05 -12.75 -10.24
N GLU A 324 26.80 -12.38 -10.02
CA GLU A 324 26.31 -11.86 -8.74
C GLU A 324 26.16 -12.99 -7.71
N LYS A 325 26.46 -12.72 -6.44
CA LYS A 325 26.32 -13.70 -5.35
C LYS A 325 24.89 -13.78 -4.84
N ARG A 326 24.17 -12.65 -4.92
CA ARG A 326 22.76 -12.51 -4.53
C ARG A 326 21.99 -11.88 -5.69
N PRO A 327 20.70 -12.21 -5.88
CA PRO A 327 19.87 -11.53 -6.87
C PRO A 327 19.80 -10.02 -6.55
N PHE A 328 19.69 -9.19 -7.60
CA PHE A 328 19.63 -7.73 -7.52
C PHE A 328 20.87 -7.02 -6.92
N GLU A 329 22.00 -7.71 -6.73
CA GLU A 329 23.19 -7.15 -6.06
C GLU A 329 23.76 -5.91 -6.78
N LYS A 330 23.93 -5.94 -8.10
CA LYS A 330 24.39 -4.77 -8.87
C LYS A 330 23.30 -3.72 -9.08
N LEU A 331 22.03 -4.09 -9.02
CA LEU A 331 20.95 -3.09 -9.04
C LEU A 331 21.07 -2.19 -7.81
N MET A 332 21.29 -2.80 -6.63
CA MET A 332 21.55 -2.07 -5.40
C MET A 332 22.91 -1.34 -5.42
N GLU A 333 23.96 -1.91 -6.02
CA GLU A 333 25.23 -1.20 -6.25
C GLU A 333 25.03 0.07 -7.10
N TYR A 334 24.23 0.01 -8.17
CA TYR A 334 23.95 1.19 -9.00
C TYR A 334 23.06 2.19 -8.27
N PHE A 335 22.08 1.74 -7.48
CA PHE A 335 21.22 2.63 -6.72
C PHE A 335 22.00 3.39 -5.63
N GLN A 336 22.86 2.68 -4.87
CA GLN A 336 23.63 3.25 -3.77
C GLN A 336 24.77 4.20 -4.20
N ASN A 337 25.28 4.08 -5.42
CA ASN A 337 26.46 4.83 -5.89
C ASN A 337 26.13 5.97 -6.89
N GLU A 338 24.85 6.21 -7.23
CA GLU A 338 24.46 7.13 -8.31
C GLU A 338 23.67 8.36 -7.82
N ASP A 339 24.31 9.18 -6.98
CA ASP A 339 23.75 10.44 -6.45
C ASP A 339 23.44 11.49 -7.54
N GLY A 340 24.06 11.35 -8.73
CA GLY A 340 24.03 12.35 -9.79
C GLY A 340 22.75 12.40 -10.64
N SER A 341 21.80 11.48 -10.47
CA SER A 341 20.60 11.41 -11.32
C SER A 341 19.32 11.05 -10.56
N ILE A 342 18.57 12.08 -10.18
CA ILE A 342 17.24 11.95 -9.56
C ILE A 342 16.29 11.06 -10.38
N ASP A 343 16.26 11.23 -11.71
CA ASP A 343 15.36 10.43 -12.57
C ASP A 343 15.68 8.93 -12.55
N PHE A 344 16.97 8.56 -12.44
CA PHE A 344 17.36 7.17 -12.24
C PHE A 344 16.96 6.66 -10.85
N MET A 345 17.22 7.43 -9.78
CA MET A 345 16.84 7.03 -8.43
C MET A 345 15.32 6.83 -8.29
N VAL A 346 14.52 7.72 -8.88
CA VAL A 346 13.05 7.61 -8.93
C VAL A 346 12.63 6.34 -9.69
N ALA A 347 13.19 6.08 -10.88
CA ALA A 347 12.86 4.88 -11.66
C ALA A 347 13.31 3.58 -10.96
N CYS A 348 14.45 3.60 -10.26
CA CYS A 348 14.96 2.47 -9.50
C CYS A 348 14.09 2.16 -8.29
N MET A 349 13.75 3.18 -7.50
CA MET A 349 12.85 3.01 -6.36
C MET A 349 11.45 2.56 -6.80
N GLN A 350 10.92 3.14 -7.87
CA GLN A 350 9.63 2.72 -8.44
C GLN A 350 9.66 1.26 -8.93
N PHE A 351 10.75 0.81 -9.57
CA PHE A 351 10.91 -0.58 -9.96
C PHE A 351 10.97 -1.53 -8.75
N ILE A 352 11.71 -1.16 -7.69
CA ILE A 352 11.78 -1.94 -6.44
C ILE A 352 10.38 -2.06 -5.80
N ASN A 353 9.63 -0.95 -5.71
CA ASN A 353 8.26 -0.93 -5.20
C ASN A 353 7.37 -1.91 -5.96
N ILE A 354 7.46 -1.91 -7.30
CA ILE A 354 6.66 -2.79 -8.15
C ILE A 354 7.07 -4.25 -7.98
N VAL A 355 8.36 -4.59 -8.08
CA VAL A 355 8.79 -6.00 -8.05
C VAL A 355 8.53 -6.65 -6.69
N VAL A 356 8.62 -5.90 -5.58
CA VAL A 356 8.36 -6.41 -4.23
C VAL A 356 6.85 -6.43 -3.92
N HIS A 357 6.10 -5.36 -4.20
CA HIS A 357 4.74 -5.19 -3.67
C HIS A 357 3.60 -5.59 -4.62
N SER A 358 3.86 -5.84 -5.91
CA SER A 358 2.83 -6.23 -6.88
C SER A 358 2.45 -7.72 -6.86
N VAL A 359 3.17 -8.56 -6.10
CA VAL A 359 2.92 -10.02 -6.05
C VAL A 359 1.68 -10.37 -5.24
N GLU A 360 0.97 -11.42 -5.67
CA GLU A 360 -0.27 -11.89 -5.04
C GLU A 360 -0.04 -12.71 -3.75
N ASP A 361 1.06 -13.47 -3.66
CA ASP A 361 1.42 -14.23 -2.45
C ASP A 361 2.18 -13.35 -1.44
N MET A 362 1.58 -13.15 -0.26
CA MET A 362 2.15 -12.34 0.81
C MET A 362 3.43 -12.96 1.40
N ASN A 363 3.59 -14.29 1.38
CA ASN A 363 4.83 -14.94 1.82
C ASN A 363 5.98 -14.63 0.85
N PHE A 364 5.69 -14.69 -0.45
CA PHE A 364 6.64 -14.31 -1.49
C PHE A 364 6.97 -12.81 -1.45
N ARG A 365 6.00 -11.94 -1.16
CA ARG A 365 6.23 -10.50 -0.90
C ARG A 365 7.21 -10.26 0.25
N VAL A 366 7.01 -10.93 1.39
CA VAL A 366 7.92 -10.84 2.55
C VAL A 366 9.31 -11.38 2.20
N HIS A 367 9.39 -12.47 1.42
CA HIS A 367 10.68 -12.99 0.92
C HIS A 367 11.42 -11.98 0.04
N LEU A 368 10.76 -11.39 -0.97
CA LEU A 368 11.35 -10.38 -1.86
C LEU A 368 11.76 -9.12 -1.10
N GLN A 369 10.95 -8.66 -0.14
CA GLN A 369 11.30 -7.56 0.75
C GLN A 369 12.59 -7.87 1.52
N PHE A 370 12.69 -9.07 2.13
CA PHE A 370 13.88 -9.49 2.86
C PHE A 370 15.13 -9.60 1.97
N VAL A 371 14.99 -9.98 0.69
CA VAL A 371 16.11 -9.95 -0.27
C VAL A 371 16.70 -8.54 -0.37
N PHE A 372 15.88 -7.51 -0.50
CA PHE A 372 16.35 -6.11 -0.54
C PHE A 372 16.86 -5.60 0.81
N THR A 373 16.20 -5.95 1.93
CA THR A 373 16.71 -5.70 3.30
C THR A 373 18.12 -6.26 3.47
N ALA A 374 18.37 -7.49 3.02
CA ALA A 374 19.68 -8.14 3.10
C ALA A 374 20.74 -7.49 2.20
N LEU A 375 20.35 -6.82 1.10
CA LEU A 375 21.21 -5.96 0.30
C LEU A 375 21.46 -4.57 0.92
N GLY A 376 20.80 -4.26 2.04
CA GLY A 376 20.94 -3.00 2.77
C GLY A 376 20.06 -1.87 2.27
N LEU A 377 18.97 -2.17 1.54
CA LEU A 377 18.03 -1.16 1.05
C LEU A 377 17.53 -0.26 2.19
N ASP A 378 17.00 -0.84 3.26
CA ASP A 378 16.30 -0.08 4.32
C ASP A 378 17.21 0.99 4.98
N LYS A 379 18.47 0.64 5.24
CA LYS A 379 19.50 1.57 5.77
C LYS A 379 19.87 2.68 4.79
N TYR A 380 19.85 2.37 3.50
CA TYR A 380 20.07 3.37 2.46
C TYR A 380 18.85 4.30 2.31
N LEU A 381 17.63 3.77 2.45
CA LEU A 381 16.40 4.57 2.47
C LEU A 381 16.35 5.52 3.67
N GLU A 382 16.81 5.11 4.85
CA GLU A 382 16.97 6.00 6.01
C GLU A 382 17.85 7.22 5.67
N THR A 383 18.95 7.00 4.93
CA THR A 383 19.84 8.09 4.47
C THR A 383 19.17 8.95 3.39
N LEU A 384 18.45 8.33 2.44
CA LEU A 384 17.76 9.05 1.36
C LEU A 384 16.52 9.84 1.83
N ARG A 385 16.01 9.65 3.05
CA ARG A 385 14.93 10.49 3.61
C ARG A 385 15.31 11.97 3.73
N GLU A 386 16.60 12.30 3.74
CA GLU A 386 17.10 13.68 3.79
C GLU A 386 17.20 14.34 2.39
N THR A 387 16.76 13.65 1.32
CA THR A 387 16.80 14.21 -0.05
C THR A 387 15.82 15.37 -0.24
N GLU A 388 16.24 16.42 -0.93
CA GLU A 388 15.37 17.56 -1.31
C GLU A 388 14.36 17.19 -2.41
N SER A 389 14.44 16.00 -3.00
CA SER A 389 13.60 15.61 -4.14
C SER A 389 12.25 15.02 -3.74
N GLU A 390 11.19 15.83 -3.79
CA GLU A 390 9.79 15.39 -3.58
C GLU A 390 9.43 14.14 -4.41
N ARG A 391 9.86 14.07 -5.68
CA ARG A 391 9.59 12.92 -6.57
C ARG A 391 10.19 11.61 -6.04
N LEU A 392 11.37 11.68 -5.43
CA LEU A 392 12.03 10.52 -4.85
C LEU A 392 11.41 10.18 -3.48
N LEU A 393 11.17 11.19 -2.64
CA LEU A 393 10.49 11.02 -1.35
C LEU A 393 9.13 10.31 -1.49
N VAL A 394 8.33 10.64 -2.51
CA VAL A 394 7.06 9.93 -2.78
C VAL A 394 7.27 8.44 -3.07
N GLN A 395 8.33 8.06 -3.80
CA GLN A 395 8.62 6.63 -4.04
C GLN A 395 9.17 5.92 -2.81
N ILE A 396 10.00 6.61 -2.01
CA ILE A 396 10.53 6.08 -0.75
C ILE A 396 9.39 5.87 0.26
N GLN A 397 8.49 6.85 0.42
CA GLN A 397 7.33 6.72 1.31
C GLN A 397 6.39 5.59 0.85
N ALA A 398 6.11 5.50 -0.46
CA ALA A 398 5.27 4.43 -1.00
C ALA A 398 5.84 3.01 -0.78
N TYR A 399 7.17 2.85 -0.65
CA TYR A 399 7.79 1.61 -0.19
C TYR A 399 7.52 1.38 1.29
N LEU A 400 7.87 2.36 2.12
CA LEU A 400 7.80 2.27 3.57
C LEU A 400 6.39 2.00 4.10
N ASP A 401 5.37 2.63 3.49
CA ASP A 401 3.94 2.38 3.78
C ASP A 401 3.50 0.95 3.43
N ASN A 402 4.28 0.23 2.62
CA ASN A 402 4.02 -1.12 2.11
C ASN A 402 4.96 -2.20 2.68
N VAL A 403 5.88 -1.83 3.58
CA VAL A 403 6.78 -2.77 4.27
C VAL A 403 5.97 -3.63 5.25
N PHE A 404 6.13 -4.95 5.14
CA PHE A 404 5.60 -5.92 6.09
C PHE A 404 6.54 -6.07 7.29
N ASP A 405 6.06 -5.72 8.48
CA ASP A 405 6.66 -6.15 9.75
C ASP A 405 5.86 -7.33 10.32
N VAL A 406 6.38 -8.53 10.14
CA VAL A 406 5.74 -9.76 10.63
C VAL A 406 5.74 -9.83 12.16
N GLY A 407 6.72 -9.21 12.83
CA GLY A 407 6.78 -9.16 14.29
C GLY A 407 5.66 -8.30 14.86
N ALA A 408 5.53 -7.07 14.36
CA ALA A 408 4.46 -6.16 14.77
C ALA A 408 3.06 -6.73 14.46
N LEU A 409 2.87 -7.41 13.32
CA LEU A 409 1.60 -8.06 12.99
C LEU A 409 1.26 -9.24 13.90
N LEU A 410 2.26 -9.98 14.41
CA LEU A 410 2.04 -11.03 15.40
C LEU A 410 1.69 -10.44 16.77
N GLU A 411 2.39 -9.40 17.23
CA GLU A 411 2.04 -8.68 18.47
C GLU A 411 0.63 -8.06 18.38
N GLU A 412 0.25 -7.47 17.25
CA GLU A 412 -1.11 -6.95 17.04
C GLU A 412 -2.16 -8.07 17.07
N ALA A 413 -1.87 -9.24 16.49
CA ALA A 413 -2.77 -10.39 16.53
C ALA A 413 -2.94 -10.97 17.96
N GLU A 414 -1.86 -11.04 18.74
CA GLU A 414 -1.91 -11.46 20.14
C GLU A 414 -2.70 -10.45 21.00
N ASN A 415 -2.43 -9.15 20.84
CA ASN A 415 -3.19 -8.09 21.51
C ASN A 415 -4.68 -8.11 21.11
N LYS A 416 -5.00 -8.41 19.85
CA LYS A 416 -6.39 -8.55 19.41
C LYS A 416 -7.11 -9.71 20.11
N ASN A 417 -6.42 -10.82 20.38
CA ASN A 417 -7.00 -11.94 21.13
C ASN A 417 -7.29 -11.55 22.59
N THR A 418 -6.37 -10.86 23.27
CA THR A 418 -6.60 -10.41 24.66
C THR A 418 -7.72 -9.37 24.75
N PHE A 419 -7.87 -8.49 23.75
CA PHE A 419 -9.03 -7.60 23.65
C PHE A 419 -10.35 -8.36 23.43
N LEU A 420 -10.36 -9.44 22.64
CA LEU A 420 -11.55 -10.28 22.45
C LEU A 420 -11.96 -11.01 23.74
N GLU A 421 -10.98 -11.52 24.51
CA GLU A 421 -11.21 -12.10 25.84
C GLU A 421 -11.85 -11.06 26.77
N HIS A 422 -11.31 -9.85 26.84
CA HIS A 422 -11.87 -8.79 27.70
C HIS A 422 -13.27 -8.33 27.24
N ILE A 423 -13.54 -8.30 25.93
CA ILE A 423 -14.89 -8.05 25.40
C ILE A 423 -15.86 -9.15 25.85
N GLN A 424 -15.42 -10.42 25.87
CA GLN A 424 -16.23 -11.54 26.33
C GLN A 424 -16.49 -11.48 27.85
N GLU A 425 -15.50 -11.09 28.66
CA GLU A 425 -15.68 -10.82 30.10
C GLU A 425 -16.72 -9.71 30.34
N LEU A 426 -16.62 -8.59 29.61
CA LEU A 426 -17.56 -7.49 29.71
C LEU A 426 -18.98 -7.91 29.29
N GLN A 427 -19.12 -8.69 28.22
CA GLN A 427 -20.41 -9.27 27.82
C GLN A 427 -21.00 -10.16 28.92
N GLN A 428 -20.18 -10.97 29.59
CA GLN A 428 -20.63 -11.81 30.71
C GLN A 428 -21.03 -10.97 31.92
N GLN A 429 -20.30 -9.91 32.26
CA GLN A 429 -20.66 -8.98 33.33
C GLN A 429 -21.97 -8.25 33.04
N VAL A 430 -22.18 -7.78 31.80
CA VAL A 430 -23.44 -7.18 31.37
C VAL A 430 -24.59 -8.17 31.52
N ALA A 431 -24.44 -9.42 31.05
CA ALA A 431 -25.47 -10.45 31.20
C ALA A 431 -25.83 -10.71 32.68
N GLN A 432 -24.83 -10.85 33.56
CA GLN A 432 -25.06 -11.03 35.00
C GLN A 432 -25.74 -9.83 35.66
N LEU A 433 -25.41 -8.60 35.23
CA LEU A 433 -26.05 -7.39 35.75
C LEU A 433 -27.49 -7.26 35.24
N THR A 434 -27.78 -7.64 34.00
CA THR A 434 -29.14 -7.71 33.46
C THR A 434 -29.98 -8.76 34.18
N GLU A 435 -29.44 -9.95 34.47
CA GLU A 435 -30.13 -10.99 35.24
C GLU A 435 -30.47 -10.51 36.67
N LYS A 436 -29.50 -9.93 37.38
CA LYS A 436 -29.72 -9.35 38.72
C LYS A 436 -30.71 -8.18 38.73
N LEU A 437 -30.70 -7.35 37.69
CA LEU A 437 -31.67 -6.29 37.52
C LEU A 437 -33.08 -6.89 37.36
N GLN A 438 -33.23 -7.91 36.51
CA GLN A 438 -34.50 -8.59 36.30
C GLN A 438 -35.02 -9.30 37.56
N GLU A 439 -34.13 -9.92 38.35
CA GLU A 439 -34.46 -10.52 39.65
C GLU A 439 -34.97 -9.46 40.64
N SER A 440 -34.27 -8.32 40.75
CA SER A 440 -34.69 -7.18 41.58
C SER A 440 -36.02 -6.55 41.14
N GLU A 441 -36.26 -6.45 39.84
CA GLU A 441 -37.54 -6.01 39.28
C GLU A 441 -38.68 -7.00 39.63
N ASN A 442 -38.42 -8.30 39.56
CA ASN A 442 -39.40 -9.32 39.94
C ASN A 442 -39.70 -9.31 41.45
N ASP A 443 -38.68 -9.16 42.30
CA ASP A 443 -38.82 -9.07 43.76
C ASP A 443 -39.59 -7.81 44.17
N THR A 444 -39.27 -6.67 43.58
CA THR A 444 -39.99 -5.41 43.84
C THR A 444 -41.44 -5.48 43.35
N MET A 445 -41.70 -6.06 42.17
CA MET A 445 -43.05 -6.30 41.66
C MET A 445 -43.86 -7.27 42.56
N SER A 446 -43.24 -8.36 43.03
CA SER A 446 -43.85 -9.28 44.01
C SER A 446 -44.18 -8.58 45.33
N LYS A 447 -43.26 -7.70 45.79
CA LYS A 447 -43.48 -6.92 47.02
C LYS A 447 -44.60 -5.89 46.87
N VAL A 448 -44.72 -5.25 45.71
CA VAL A 448 -45.85 -4.36 45.37
C VAL A 448 -47.16 -5.15 45.40
N ALA A 449 -47.24 -6.30 44.72
CA ALA A 449 -48.45 -7.12 44.68
C ALA A 449 -48.91 -7.61 46.08
N GLU A 450 -47.98 -7.99 46.96
CA GLU A 450 -48.32 -8.36 48.35
C GLU A 450 -48.76 -7.13 49.18
N LEU A 451 -48.16 -5.96 48.99
CA LEU A 451 -48.60 -4.72 49.63
C LEU A 451 -49.98 -4.26 49.14
N GLU A 452 -50.27 -4.37 47.84
CA GLU A 452 -51.60 -4.11 47.26
C GLU A 452 -52.66 -5.07 47.84
N LYS A 453 -52.33 -6.35 47.99
CA LYS A 453 -53.19 -7.35 48.61
C LYS A 453 -53.45 -7.05 50.09
N GLN A 454 -52.43 -6.66 50.86
CA GLN A 454 -52.57 -6.24 52.25
C GLN A 454 -53.42 -4.97 52.37
N LEU A 455 -53.23 -4.00 51.46
CA LEU A 455 -54.03 -2.78 51.41
C LEU A 455 -55.50 -3.06 51.08
N MET A 456 -55.78 -3.93 50.10
CA MET A 456 -57.15 -4.39 49.81
C MET A 456 -57.79 -5.10 51.00
N GLN A 457 -57.05 -5.94 51.73
CA GLN A 457 -57.57 -6.63 52.91
C GLN A 457 -57.87 -5.64 54.05
N ALA A 458 -56.95 -4.72 54.35
CA ALA A 458 -57.15 -3.68 55.35
C ALA A 458 -58.31 -2.73 54.99
N GLN A 459 -58.51 -2.43 53.70
CA GLN A 459 -59.68 -1.67 53.22
C GLN A 459 -60.99 -2.40 53.51
N ARG A 460 -61.08 -3.71 53.21
CA ARG A 460 -62.27 -4.53 53.53
C ARG A 460 -62.55 -4.59 55.02
N GLU A 461 -61.51 -4.79 55.84
CA GLU A 461 -61.65 -4.81 57.29
C GLU A 461 -62.09 -3.46 57.86
N ALA A 462 -61.55 -2.35 57.35
CA ALA A 462 -61.98 -1.00 57.72
C ALA A 462 -63.42 -0.69 57.28
N GLU A 463 -63.86 -1.21 56.13
CA GLU A 463 -65.24 -1.10 55.66
C GLU A 463 -66.20 -1.94 56.52
N GLN A 464 -65.84 -3.18 56.84
CA GLN A 464 -66.60 -4.04 57.75
C GLN A 464 -66.68 -3.47 59.18
N GLN A 465 -65.61 -2.86 59.69
CA GLN A 465 -65.62 -2.15 60.96
C GLN A 465 -66.51 -0.91 60.92
N ARG A 466 -66.50 -0.15 59.80
CA ARG A 466 -67.41 0.99 59.59
C ARG A 466 -68.87 0.56 59.55
N GLU A 467 -69.18 -0.55 58.89
CA GLU A 467 -70.53 -1.13 58.85
C GLU A 467 -70.97 -1.60 60.24
N SER A 468 -70.15 -2.37 60.95
CA SER A 468 -70.41 -2.80 62.34
C SER A 468 -70.56 -1.63 63.32
N ALA A 469 -69.77 -0.57 63.15
CA ALA A 469 -69.89 0.66 63.95
C ALA A 469 -71.17 1.45 63.61
N ARG A 470 -71.60 1.44 62.34
CA ARG A 470 -72.86 2.05 61.89
C ARG A 470 -74.07 1.29 62.47
N ASP A 471 -74.04 -0.03 62.44
CA ASP A 471 -75.06 -0.90 63.05
C ASP A 471 -75.11 -0.74 64.58
N SER A 472 -73.94 -0.72 65.23
CA SER A 472 -73.83 -0.52 66.67
C SER A 472 -74.29 0.89 67.08
N GLY A 473 -73.97 1.90 66.27
CA GLY A 473 -74.47 3.27 66.41
C GLY A 473 -76.00 3.33 66.29
N ALA A 474 -76.58 2.68 65.28
CA ALA A 474 -78.04 2.61 65.12
C ALA A 474 -78.72 1.93 66.32
N ARG A 475 -78.12 0.86 66.87
CA ARG A 475 -78.59 0.20 68.10
C ARG A 475 -78.47 1.10 69.33
N LEU A 476 -77.38 1.84 69.47
CA LEU A 476 -77.19 2.79 70.57
C LEU A 476 -78.19 3.95 70.51
N THR A 477 -78.48 4.49 69.32
CA THR A 477 -79.51 5.51 69.14
C THR A 477 -80.89 4.98 69.57
N ALA A 478 -81.28 3.78 69.09
CA ALA A 478 -82.54 3.15 69.49
C ALA A 478 -82.62 2.88 71.01
N LEU A 479 -81.51 2.50 71.65
CA LEU A 479 -81.43 2.33 73.10
C LEU A 479 -81.52 3.68 73.83
N GLN A 480 -80.85 4.73 73.36
CA GLN A 480 -80.96 6.07 73.96
C GLN A 480 -82.39 6.64 73.85
N GLU A 481 -83.09 6.40 72.75
CA GLU A 481 -84.52 6.75 72.62
C GLU A 481 -85.37 6.01 73.68
N SER A 482 -85.06 4.73 73.97
CA SER A 482 -85.74 3.97 75.03
C SER A 482 -85.36 4.44 76.45
N VAL A 483 -84.11 4.83 76.71
CA VAL A 483 -83.67 5.32 78.02
C VAL A 483 -84.20 6.74 78.29
N ALA A 484 -84.24 7.60 77.27
CA ALA A 484 -84.80 8.95 77.38
C ALA A 484 -86.32 8.95 77.65
N THR A 485 -87.04 7.91 77.22
CA THR A 485 -88.43 7.70 77.64
C THR A 485 -88.53 7.13 79.07
N GLY A 486 -87.55 6.36 79.54
CA GLY A 486 -87.43 5.89 80.93
C GLY A 486 -87.10 6.99 81.95
N GLU A 487 -85.99 7.71 81.78
CA GLU A 487 -85.49 8.68 82.78
C GLU A 487 -86.48 9.83 83.07
N ARG A 488 -87.32 10.19 82.09
CA ARG A 488 -88.42 11.15 82.26
C ARG A 488 -89.46 10.75 83.31
N THR A 489 -89.47 9.49 83.76
CA THR A 489 -90.42 8.99 84.78
C THR A 489 -89.85 8.91 86.20
N ALA A 490 -88.55 9.16 86.41
CA ALA A 490 -87.85 8.83 87.66
C ALA A 490 -87.63 10.00 88.66
N GLN A 491 -88.12 11.22 88.37
CA GLN A 491 -87.91 12.39 89.24
C GLN A 491 -89.00 12.54 90.33
N HIS A 492 -88.91 11.73 91.39
CA HIS A 492 -89.62 11.98 92.67
C HIS A 492 -88.85 11.34 93.85
N PRO A 493 -88.45 12.09 94.90
CA PRO A 493 -87.68 11.55 96.02
C PRO A 493 -88.57 10.78 97.01
N SER A 494 -88.12 9.61 97.50
CA SER A 494 -88.89 8.82 98.47
C SER A 494 -88.05 7.89 99.37
N GLY A 495 -88.52 7.72 100.62
CA GLY A 495 -88.16 6.62 101.52
C GLY A 495 -86.81 6.70 102.22
N LEU A 496 -85.71 6.55 101.48
CA LEU A 496 -84.44 6.10 102.05
C LEU A 496 -83.70 7.13 102.93
N GLU A 497 -83.86 8.44 102.69
CA GLU A 497 -83.16 9.46 103.49
C GLU A 497 -83.73 9.62 104.92
N GLN A 498 -85.02 9.30 105.15
CA GLN A 498 -85.61 9.37 106.49
C GLN A 498 -85.13 8.23 107.40
N SER A 499 -85.02 6.99 106.89
CA SER A 499 -84.54 5.85 107.68
C SER A 499 -83.05 5.92 108.03
N VAL A 500 -82.25 6.72 107.34
CA VAL A 500 -80.82 6.91 107.69
C VAL A 500 -80.67 7.83 108.91
N LEU A 501 -81.50 8.87 109.04
CA LEU A 501 -81.49 9.77 110.20
C LEU A 501 -81.95 9.08 111.49
N GLU A 502 -83.00 8.24 111.40
CA GLU A 502 -83.55 7.51 112.56
C GLU A 502 -82.56 6.50 113.18
N LEU A 503 -81.64 5.97 112.36
CA LEU A 503 -80.58 5.06 112.82
C LEU A 503 -79.35 5.77 113.41
N GLU A 504 -79.14 7.05 113.10
CA GLU A 504 -78.04 7.85 113.68
C GLU A 504 -78.43 8.38 115.09
N GLU A 505 -79.72 8.65 115.34
CA GLU A 505 -80.24 9.04 116.65
C GLU A 505 -80.19 7.90 117.68
N GLN A 506 -80.30 6.64 117.25
CA GLN A 506 -80.23 5.45 118.13
C GLN A 506 -78.80 5.01 118.49
N GLY A 507 -77.78 5.83 118.16
CA GLY A 507 -76.41 5.71 118.70
C GLY A 507 -75.61 4.49 118.25
N LEU A 508 -76.13 3.70 117.30
CA LEU A 508 -75.54 2.44 116.84
C LEU A 508 -74.61 2.60 115.62
N ILE A 509 -74.64 3.75 114.94
CA ILE A 509 -73.77 4.08 113.81
C ILE A 509 -73.49 5.59 113.75
N ARG A 510 -72.28 5.95 113.31
CA ARG A 510 -71.85 7.33 113.06
C ARG A 510 -71.34 7.44 111.63
N THR A 511 -72.00 8.24 110.79
CA THR A 511 -71.58 8.41 109.40
C THR A 511 -70.45 9.44 109.29
N ARG A 512 -69.42 9.16 108.49
CA ARG A 512 -68.37 10.14 108.17
C ARG A 512 -67.99 10.08 106.70
N ARG A 513 -68.13 11.22 106.01
CA ARG A 513 -67.70 11.38 104.63
C ARG A 513 -66.18 11.54 104.56
N ARG A 514 -65.50 10.70 103.76
CA ARG A 514 -64.04 10.77 103.53
C ARG A 514 -63.74 11.71 102.36
N LYS A 515 -62.48 12.14 102.23
CA LYS A 515 -62.04 13.16 101.24
C LYS A 515 -62.07 12.68 99.78
N ASP A 516 -62.40 11.41 99.54
CA ASP A 516 -62.64 10.80 98.23
C ASP A 516 -64.13 10.89 97.79
N GLY A 517 -65.01 11.47 98.62
CA GLY A 517 -66.44 11.63 98.34
C GLY A 517 -67.31 10.47 98.83
N SER A 518 -66.72 9.38 99.33
CA SER A 518 -67.45 8.24 99.88
C SER A 518 -67.96 8.48 101.31
N LEU A 519 -69.13 7.94 101.64
CA LEU A 519 -69.70 7.91 102.99
C LEU A 519 -69.40 6.56 103.63
N ALA A 520 -68.67 6.56 104.75
CA ALA A 520 -68.31 5.36 105.50
C ALA A 520 -69.07 5.29 106.84
N ILE A 521 -69.44 4.07 107.23
CA ILE A 521 -70.29 3.73 108.36
C ILE A 521 -69.67 2.51 109.06
N GLU A 522 -69.37 2.56 110.37
CA GLU A 522 -68.54 1.56 111.09
C GLU A 522 -69.20 1.02 112.39
N ILE A 523 -69.06 -0.30 112.65
CA ILE A 523 -69.49 -1.05 113.85
C ILE A 523 -68.39 -2.09 114.21
N VAL A 524 -68.26 -2.52 115.48
CA VAL A 524 -67.11 -3.26 116.11
C VAL A 524 -67.67 -4.40 117.03
N PRO A 525 -66.94 -5.43 117.59
CA PRO A 525 -65.48 -5.54 117.83
C PRO A 525 -64.66 -6.82 117.36
N PRO A 526 -64.22 -7.83 118.16
CA PRO A 526 -62.74 -8.04 118.29
C PRO A 526 -62.10 -9.45 118.05
N VAL A 527 -60.92 -9.43 117.38
CA VAL A 527 -59.58 -10.02 117.71
C VAL A 527 -59.35 -11.51 118.08
N THR A 528 -58.50 -12.23 117.31
CA THR A 528 -57.24 -12.98 117.72
C THR A 528 -56.62 -13.74 116.50
N VAL A 529 -55.44 -13.40 115.95
CA VAL A 529 -54.00 -13.68 116.30
C VAL A 529 -53.41 -15.04 115.81
N THR A 530 -52.53 -14.98 114.78
CA THR A 530 -51.17 -15.58 114.75
C THR A 530 -50.30 -15.00 113.60
N SER A 531 -48.96 -15.01 113.76
CA SER A 531 -47.88 -14.43 112.90
C SER A 531 -47.05 -15.55 112.21
N PRO A 532 -45.82 -15.39 111.60
CA PRO A 532 -44.91 -14.23 111.32
C PRO A 532 -44.47 -14.10 109.81
N LEU A 533 -44.06 -12.93 109.24
CA LEU A 533 -42.71 -12.26 109.17
C LEU A 533 -41.57 -13.05 108.44
N PRO A 534 -40.51 -12.42 107.84
CA PRO A 534 -40.38 -11.05 107.25
C PRO A 534 -39.41 -10.88 106.02
N ASP A 535 -39.21 -9.61 105.61
CA ASP A 535 -37.96 -8.96 105.07
C ASP A 535 -37.41 -9.30 103.65
N THR A 536 -36.75 -8.38 102.91
CA THR A 536 -36.42 -6.93 103.09
C THR A 536 -36.25 -6.18 101.75
N ALA A 537 -36.33 -4.83 101.81
CA ALA A 537 -35.69 -3.76 101.01
C ALA A 537 -35.10 -4.07 99.58
N SER A 538 -35.23 -3.19 98.57
CA SER A 538 -34.81 -1.78 98.58
C SER A 538 -35.32 -1.00 97.35
N ALA A 539 -35.43 0.33 97.45
CA ALA A 539 -35.60 1.28 96.32
C ALA A 539 -34.21 1.78 95.83
N PRO A 540 -34.04 2.80 94.94
CA PRO A 540 -35.01 3.65 94.22
C PRO A 540 -34.63 4.02 92.75
N SER A 541 -35.36 5.02 92.20
CA SER A 541 -34.91 6.10 91.28
C SER A 541 -34.74 5.87 89.75
N ALA A 542 -35.30 6.84 89.02
CA ALA A 542 -35.05 7.21 87.60
C ALA A 542 -33.80 8.17 87.52
N PRO A 543 -33.46 8.91 86.42
CA PRO A 543 -34.14 9.11 85.12
C PRO A 543 -33.21 9.30 83.86
N ALA A 544 -33.82 9.72 82.74
CA ALA A 544 -33.35 10.72 81.76
C ALA A 544 -32.13 10.52 80.79
N ARG A 545 -32.48 10.39 79.50
CA ARG A 545 -32.27 11.38 78.39
C ARG A 545 -30.86 11.64 77.77
N GLN A 546 -30.91 12.11 76.50
CA GLN A 546 -29.84 12.63 75.61
C GLN A 546 -29.03 11.56 74.84
N GLY A 547 -28.54 11.81 73.61
CA GLY A 547 -28.74 12.96 72.70
C GLY A 547 -27.51 13.22 71.79
N GLY A 548 -27.71 13.77 70.58
CA GLY A 548 -26.65 14.12 69.61
C GLY A 548 -26.25 12.93 68.69
N ALA A 549 -26.24 12.98 67.35
CA ALA A 549 -26.06 14.04 66.35
C ALA A 549 -24.63 14.59 66.24
N GLY A 550 -24.06 14.58 65.02
CA GLY A 550 -22.75 15.16 64.71
C GLY A 550 -22.19 14.63 63.38
N SER A 551 -22.29 15.43 62.31
CA SER A 551 -21.80 15.11 60.97
C SER A 551 -20.31 15.41 60.79
N THR A 552 -19.67 14.70 59.86
CA THR A 552 -18.88 15.26 58.73
C THR A 552 -18.92 14.29 57.58
#